data_AF-A0A822E5S7-F1
#
_entry.id   AF-A0A822E5S7-F1
#
_cell.length_a   1.000
_cell.length_b   1.000
_cell.length_c   1.000
_cell.angle_alpha   90.00
_cell.angle_beta   90.00
_cell.angle_gamma   90.00
#
_symmetry.space_group_name_H-M   'P 1'
#
loop_
_entity.id
_entity.type
_entity.pdbx_description
1 polymer ?
#
loop_
_entity_poly.entity_id
_entity_poly.type
_entity_poly.pdbx_seq_one_letter_code
_entity_poly.pdbx_strand_id
1 'polypeptide(L)' 'MIQFMDSIGNRWCRQRHIINPTFTNAKLKLMSPLIADSINKFMENIEKEQFEEFDIYPYFKQLIMDII' A
#
# COMPACT_ATOMS: atom_id res chain seq x y z
N MET A 1 -8.94 -18.39 -30.61
CA MET A 1 -9.34 -17.35 -29.64
C MET A 1 -9.39 -17.88 -28.20
N ILE A 2 -9.92 -19.08 -27.95
CA ILE A 2 -10.03 -19.70 -26.61
C ILE A 2 -8.65 -20.00 -25.95
N GLN A 3 -7.68 -20.54 -26.71
CA GLN A 3 -6.31 -20.80 -26.20
C GLN A 3 -5.56 -19.57 -25.66
N PHE A 4 -5.92 -18.36 -26.12
CA PHE A 4 -5.22 -17.14 -25.70
C PHE A 4 -5.68 -16.66 -24.32
N MET A 5 -6.94 -16.92 -23.95
CA MET A 5 -7.47 -16.59 -22.61
C MET A 5 -6.89 -17.53 -21.54
N ASP A 6 -6.70 -18.81 -21.86
CA ASP A 6 -6.07 -19.78 -20.95
C ASP A 6 -4.60 -19.42 -20.66
N SER A 7 -3.86 -18.90 -21.64
CA SER A 7 -2.46 -18.50 -21.43
C SER A 7 -2.33 -17.29 -20.50
N ILE A 8 -3.25 -16.33 -20.58
CA ILE A 8 -3.34 -15.18 -19.67
C ILE A 8 -3.73 -15.64 -18.27
N GLY A 9 -4.74 -16.52 -18.15
CA GLY A 9 -5.19 -17.09 -16.89
C GLY A 9 -4.10 -17.88 -16.16
N ASN A 10 -3.36 -18.72 -16.89
CA ASN A 10 -2.25 -19.49 -16.34
C ASN A 10 -1.06 -18.61 -15.92
N ARG A 11 -0.74 -17.57 -16.70
CA ARG A 11 0.28 -16.60 -16.33
C ARG A 11 -0.10 -15.83 -15.07
N TRP A 12 -1.36 -15.39 -14.97
CA TRP A 12 -1.89 -14.71 -13.80
C TRP A 12 -1.88 -15.60 -12.55
N CYS A 13 -2.35 -16.84 -12.70
CA CYS A 13 -2.33 -17.83 -11.62
C CYS A 13 -0.90 -18.05 -11.10
N ARG A 14 0.07 -18.22 -12.01
CA ARG A 14 1.49 -18.36 -11.65
C ARG A 14 2.04 -17.13 -10.93
N GLN A 15 1.74 -15.93 -11.42
CA GLN A 15 2.19 -14.68 -10.78
C GLN A 15 1.60 -14.53 -9.37
N ARG A 16 0.29 -14.78 -9.20
CA ARG A 16 -0.34 -14.77 -7.88
C ARG A 16 0.25 -15.83 -6.96
N HIS A 17 0.53 -17.03 -7.45
CA HIS A 17 1.15 -18.07 -6.62
C HIS A 17 2.50 -17.63 -6.03
N ILE A 18 3.30 -16.88 -6.82
CA ILE A 18 4.59 -16.33 -6.38
C ILE A 18 4.40 -15.17 -5.38
N ILE A 19 3.39 -14.31 -5.61
CA ILE A 19 3.16 -13.09 -4.81
C ILE A 19 2.40 -13.37 -3.50
N ASN A 20 1.41 -14.26 -3.50
CA ASN A 20 0.59 -14.58 -2.34
C ASN A 20 1.36 -14.84 -1.03
N PRO A 21 2.50 -15.55 -0.99
CA PRO A 21 3.25 -15.76 0.25
C PRO A 21 3.76 -14.46 0.89
N THR A 22 3.94 -13.36 0.14
CA THR A 22 4.37 -12.07 0.71
C THR A 22 3.23 -11.29 1.37
N PHE A 23 1.98 -11.60 1.06
CA PHE A 23 0.78 -10.93 1.59
C PHE A 23 0.01 -11.79 2.60
N THR A 24 0.69 -12.72 3.29
CA THR A 24 0.10 -13.45 4.41
C THR A 24 -0.11 -12.54 5.62
N ASN A 25 -1.08 -12.86 6.49
CA ASN A 25 -1.32 -12.09 7.72
C ASN A 25 -0.06 -11.91 8.58
N ALA A 26 0.80 -12.92 8.66
CA ALA A 26 2.06 -12.83 9.40
C ALA A 26 3.01 -11.80 8.76
N LYS A 27 3.17 -11.81 7.43
CA LYS A 27 4.00 -10.85 6.70
C LYS A 27 3.44 -9.43 6.78
N LEU A 28 2.12 -9.26 6.68
CA LEU A 28 1.45 -7.97 6.86
C LEU A 28 1.68 -7.41 8.26
N LYS A 29 1.60 -8.24 9.31
CA LYS A 29 1.92 -7.80 10.68
C LYS A 29 3.36 -7.35 10.83
N LEU A 30 4.31 -7.97 10.12
CA LEU A 30 5.71 -7.52 10.10
C LEU A 30 5.89 -6.16 9.41
N MET A 31 5.00 -5.78 8.50
CA MET A 31 5.00 -4.45 7.86
C MET A 31 4.37 -3.37 8.77
N SER A 32 3.57 -3.75 9.77
CA SER A 32 2.90 -2.83 10.70
C SER A 32 3.79 -1.74 11.30
N PRO A 33 5.03 -2.00 11.77
CA PRO A 33 5.90 -0.93 12.28
C PRO A 33 6.28 0.09 11.20
N LEU A 34 6.54 -0.34 9.96
CA LEU A 34 6.84 0.60 8.86
C LEU A 34 5.63 1.48 8.54
N ILE A 35 4.43 0.90 8.56
CA ILE A 35 3.18 1.65 8.38
C ILE A 35 3.00 2.67 9.51
N ALA A 36 3.27 2.27 10.76
CA ALA A 36 3.19 3.17 11.90
C ALA A 36 4.19 4.33 11.79
N ASP A 37 5.42 4.08 11.32
CA ASP A 37 6.42 5.11 11.07
C ASP A 37 5.97 6.12 9.99
N SER A 38 5.35 5.65 8.90
CA SER A 38 4.78 6.53 7.88
C SER A 38 3.62 7.37 8.43
N ILE A 39 2.78 6.79 9.30
CA ILE A 39 1.71 7.53 9.98
C ILE A 39 2.28 8.61 10.92
N ASN A 40 3.34 8.30 11.68
CA ASN A 40 3.97 9.27 12.56
C ASN A 40 4.50 10.48 11.78
N LYS A 41 5.19 10.24 10.64
CA LYS A 41 5.64 11.32 9.74
C LYS A 41 4.49 12.15 9.18
N PHE A 42 3.38 11.49 8.84
CA PHE A 42 2.18 12.17 8.39
C PHE A 42 1.60 13.09 9.48
N MET A 43 1.53 12.62 10.73
CA MET A 43 1.09 13.44 11.87
C MET A 43 2.03 14.62 12.12
N GLU A 44 3.34 14.41 12.09
CA GLU A 44 4.34 15.49 12.22
C GLU A 44 4.21 16.55 11.11
N ASN A 45 3.80 16.15 9.90
CA ASN A 45 3.59 17.08 8.80
C ASN A 45 2.29 17.88 8.98
N ILE A 46 1.23 17.25 9.51
CA ILE A 46 -0.02 17.94 9.83
C ILE A 46 0.17 18.91 10.99
N GLU A 47 0.93 18.56 12.03
CA GLU A 47 1.19 19.44 13.18
C GLU A 47 1.98 20.70 12.81
N LYS A 48 2.70 20.69 11.68
CA LYS A 48 3.38 21.88 11.13
C LYS A 48 2.43 22.85 10.45
N GLU A 49 1.27 22.38 10.01
CA GLU A 49 0.22 23.27 9.50
C GLU A 49 -0.35 24.04 10.69
N GLN A 50 -0.09 25.34 10.74
CA GLN A 50 -0.64 26.19 11.80
C GLN A 50 -2.14 26.37 11.58
N PHE A 51 -2.94 26.22 12.65
CA PHE A 51 -4.39 26.38 12.91
C PHE A 51 -5.37 26.98 11.86
N GLU A 52 -5.09 26.86 10.56
CA GLU A 52 -6.00 27.19 9.47
C GLU A 52 -6.59 25.90 8.89
N GLU A 53 -7.77 26.03 8.28
CA GLU A 53 -8.37 24.94 7.53
C GLU A 53 -7.45 24.59 6.36
N PHE A 54 -7.05 23.32 6.25
CA PHE A 54 -6.19 22.84 5.18
C PHE A 54 -6.81 21.63 4.48
N ASP A 55 -6.44 21.44 3.21
CA ASP A 55 -6.85 20.27 2.44
C ASP A 55 -6.02 19.05 2.87
N ILE A 56 -6.69 18.03 3.38
CA ILE A 56 -6.08 16.78 3.85
C ILE A 56 -5.73 15.82 2.71
N TYR A 57 -6.32 15.98 1.52
CA TYR A 57 -6.17 15.05 0.41
C TYR A 57 -4.71 14.87 -0.06
N PRO A 58 -3.88 15.93 -0.20
CA PRO A 58 -2.47 15.80 -0.54
C PRO A 58 -1.68 15.00 0.49
N TYR A 59 -1.98 15.18 1.79
CA TYR A 59 -1.29 14.48 2.88
C TYR A 59 -1.64 13.00 2.91
N PHE A 60 -2.92 12.64 2.69
CA PHE A 60 -3.33 11.23 2.57
C PHE A 60 -2.72 10.58 1.35
N LYS A 61 -2.66 11.28 0.22
CA LYS A 61 -2.00 10.77 -0.99
C LYS A 61 -0.52 10.47 -0.71
N GLN A 62 0.18 11.37 -0.02
CA GLN A 62 1.57 11.16 0.38
C GLN A 62 1.71 9.96 1.33
N LEU A 63 0.85 9.88 2.35
CA LEU A 63 0.85 8.75 3.29
C LEU A 63 0.67 7.40 2.57
N ILE A 64 -0.25 7.32 1.59
CA ILE A 64 -0.48 6.10 0.83
C ILE A 64 0.75 5.74 -0.02
N MET A 65 1.36 6.72 -0.68
CA MET A 65 2.60 6.52 -1.47
C MET A 65 3.78 6.06 -0.60
N ASP A 66 3.82 6.44 0.67
CA ASP A 66 4.83 6.00 1.62
C ASP A 66 4.57 4.58 2.17
N ILE A 67 3.34 4.05 2.04
CA ILE A 67 2.94 2.72 2.51
C ILE A 67 2.98 1.65 1.39
N ILE A 68 2.60 2.01 0.15
CA ILE A 68 2.43 1.09 -0.99
C ILE A 68 3.09 1.65 -2.24
#